data_AF-A0A2H0UHZ7-F1
#
_entry.id   AF-A0A2H0UHZ7-F1
#
_cell.length_a   1.000
_cell.length_b   1.000
_cell.length_c   1.000
_cell.angle_alpha   90.00
_cell.angle_beta   90.00
_cell.angle_gamma   90.00
#
_symmetry.space_group_name_H-M   'P 1'
#
loop_
_entity.id
_entity.type
_entity.pdbx_description
1 polymer ?
#
loop_
_entity_poly.entity_id
_entity_poly.type
_entity_poly.pdbx_seq_one_letter_code
_entity_poly.pdbx_strand_id
1 'polypeptide(L)'
;MYKSVVVLFLLFIVTPYAFADHAVNINTADKEMLTTLTGIGDVKAQAIIDYRTQNGNFQTIEDIKNVSGIGEVTFNNIKDHITVSSNTETEPPPETSETSSNNTPPQNIQVDTKKISATAGGDRTVFAGADALFEGSAFGLKGEPLENARYIWTFGNGDRREGKTFFYNFPFPGTYVVVLDVASGKYSASDRIKVEVVPAKITIGEVTTDFIEIQNYSDVEIDLGGWMILANTVYFRFPQNTIVLAQEAVRISNLRTGLSPTSKKDVSILYPNGTPAVVYEEPLIVNRKPITTQSATSPSTAKNVTLASPNQNTVAVDTTNDINATSQVALPIAAPSSEKGSTVFPWAFGVFLVAISAIGGVFFIRRKRYSEYQLKEIE
;
A
#
# COMPACT_ATOMS: atom_id res chain seq x y z
N MET A 1 7.14 -61.14 21.55
CA MET A 1 5.76 -60.87 21.99
C MET A 1 5.32 -59.56 21.33
N TYR A 2 4.81 -59.66 20.09
CA TYR A 2 4.24 -58.54 19.35
C TYR A 2 2.77 -58.41 19.74
N LYS A 3 2.33 -57.21 20.15
CA LYS A 3 0.92 -56.83 20.15
C LYS A 3 0.77 -55.41 19.58
N SER A 4 0.23 -55.37 18.36
CA SER A 4 -0.77 -54.43 17.81
C SER A 4 -0.58 -52.92 18.05
N VAL A 5 -0.28 -52.06 17.08
CA VAL A 5 -1.00 -51.68 15.84
C VAL A 5 -2.30 -50.89 16.11
N VAL A 6 -2.31 -49.62 15.65
CA VAL A 6 -3.40 -48.83 15.02
C VAL A 6 -4.25 -47.83 15.84
N VAL A 7 -4.03 -46.54 15.48
CA VAL A 7 -5.00 -45.45 15.15
C VAL A 7 -5.74 -44.70 16.28
N LEU A 8 -5.51 -43.37 16.32
CA LEU A 8 -6.56 -42.33 16.35
C LEU A 8 -5.93 -40.95 16.03
N PHE A 9 -5.74 -40.61 14.76
CA PHE A 9 -6.55 -39.70 13.93
C PHE A 9 -6.94 -38.34 14.56
N LEU A 10 -6.43 -37.30 13.91
CA LEU A 10 -6.65 -35.87 14.07
C LEU A 10 -8.10 -35.48 14.43
N LEU A 11 -8.24 -34.76 15.54
CA LEU A 11 -9.45 -34.01 15.88
C LEU A 11 -9.44 -32.70 15.06
N PHE A 12 -9.82 -32.82 13.79
CA PHE A 12 -10.17 -31.67 12.94
C PHE A 12 -11.51 -31.14 13.46
N ILE A 13 -11.47 -30.10 14.28
CA ILE A 13 -12.65 -29.37 14.71
C ILE A 13 -13.16 -28.62 13.47
N VAL A 14 -14.12 -29.21 12.76
CA VAL A 14 -14.97 -28.48 11.82
C VAL A 14 -15.85 -27.57 12.65
N THR A 15 -15.44 -26.31 12.81
CA THR A 15 -16.36 -25.25 13.24
C THR A 15 -17.17 -24.85 12.01
N PRO A 16 -18.51 -24.95 12.03
CA PRO A 16 -19.30 -24.31 10.99
C PRO A 16 -19.10 -22.80 11.17
N TYR A 17 -18.49 -22.16 10.18
CA TYR A 17 -18.58 -20.72 10.02
C TYR A 17 -20.08 -20.41 9.81
N ALA A 18 -20.71 -19.86 10.84
CA ALA A 18 -22.00 -19.23 10.69
C ALA A 18 -21.79 -18.01 9.77
N PHE A 19 -22.17 -18.16 8.50
CA PHE A 19 -22.38 -17.01 7.63
C PHE A 19 -23.57 -16.25 8.23
N ALA A 20 -23.27 -15.11 8.87
CA ALA A 20 -24.30 -14.13 9.13
C ALA A 20 -24.81 -13.69 7.74
N ASP A 21 -26.04 -14.10 7.45
CA ASP A 21 -26.78 -13.83 6.23
C ASP A 21 -27.06 -12.33 6.14
N HIS A 22 -26.08 -11.57 5.64
CA HIS A 22 -26.23 -10.14 5.41
C HIS A 22 -26.95 -9.94 4.08
N ALA A 23 -28.26 -9.65 4.16
CA ALA A 23 -29.08 -9.35 3.01
C ALA A 23 -28.42 -8.28 2.11
N VAL A 24 -28.34 -8.58 0.82
CA VAL A 24 -27.69 -7.76 -0.21
C VAL A 24 -28.57 -6.57 -0.56
N ASN A 25 -28.05 -5.35 -0.40
CA ASN A 25 -28.81 -4.16 -0.76
C ASN A 25 -28.83 -3.95 -2.28
N ILE A 26 -29.98 -4.10 -2.93
CA ILE A 26 -30.09 -4.06 -4.40
C ILE A 26 -29.92 -2.65 -4.99
N ASN A 27 -30.02 -1.61 -4.16
CA ASN A 27 -29.78 -0.23 -4.56
C ASN A 27 -28.28 0.14 -4.55
N THR A 28 -27.45 -0.55 -3.78
CA THR A 28 -26.02 -0.19 -3.61
C THR A 28 -25.05 -1.31 -3.94
N ALA A 29 -25.48 -2.57 -3.97
CA ALA A 29 -24.63 -3.71 -4.25
C ALA A 29 -23.97 -3.57 -5.63
N ASP A 30 -22.69 -3.96 -5.69
CA ASP A 30 -21.96 -4.09 -6.95
C ASP A 30 -22.31 -5.42 -7.64
N LYS A 31 -21.81 -5.59 -8.86
CA LYS A 31 -22.15 -6.75 -9.69
C LYS A 31 -21.76 -8.07 -9.02
N GLU A 32 -20.58 -8.12 -8.42
CA GLU A 32 -20.06 -9.30 -7.74
C GLU A 32 -20.93 -9.69 -6.54
N MET A 33 -21.36 -8.71 -5.75
CA MET A 33 -22.25 -8.93 -4.62
C MET A 33 -23.68 -9.29 -5.05
N LEU A 34 -24.17 -8.79 -6.18
CA LEU A 34 -25.45 -9.23 -6.74
C LEU A 34 -25.38 -10.65 -7.28
N THR A 35 -24.23 -11.10 -7.80
CA THR A 35 -24.06 -12.48 -8.29
C THR A 35 -23.96 -13.54 -7.19
N THR A 36 -23.83 -13.15 -5.91
CA THR A 36 -23.92 -14.09 -4.79
C THR A 36 -25.35 -14.56 -4.51
N LEU A 37 -26.35 -13.84 -5.04
CA LEU A 37 -27.76 -14.18 -4.89
C LEU A 37 -28.14 -15.37 -5.76
N THR A 38 -28.80 -16.35 -5.15
CA THR A 38 -29.21 -17.59 -5.81
C THR A 38 -30.08 -17.32 -7.04
N GLY A 39 -29.58 -17.65 -8.24
CA GLY A 39 -30.30 -17.46 -9.50
C GLY A 39 -30.07 -16.10 -10.19
N ILE A 40 -29.15 -15.29 -9.67
CA ILE A 40 -28.63 -14.06 -10.28
C ILE A 40 -27.20 -14.30 -10.78
N GLY A 41 -27.05 -14.43 -12.10
CA GLY A 41 -25.73 -14.46 -12.76
C GLY A 41 -25.37 -13.10 -13.36
N ASP A 42 -24.19 -12.99 -13.97
CA ASP A 42 -23.63 -11.74 -14.50
C ASP A 42 -24.61 -10.89 -15.34
N VAL A 43 -25.42 -11.55 -16.17
CA VAL A 43 -26.39 -10.89 -17.05
C VAL A 43 -27.52 -10.24 -16.24
N LYS A 44 -28.03 -10.93 -15.22
CA LYS A 44 -29.11 -10.41 -14.35
C LYS A 44 -28.58 -9.39 -13.37
N ALA A 45 -27.38 -9.58 -12.83
CA ALA A 45 -26.70 -8.60 -11.97
C ALA A 45 -26.49 -7.27 -12.71
N GLN A 46 -26.05 -7.34 -13.97
CA GLN A 46 -25.93 -6.16 -14.82
C GLN A 46 -27.29 -5.50 -15.08
N ALA A 47 -28.33 -6.30 -15.38
CA ALA A 47 -29.68 -5.76 -15.60
C ALA A 47 -30.25 -5.03 -14.37
N ILE A 48 -29.94 -5.48 -13.15
CA ILE A 48 -30.33 -4.80 -11.90
C ILE A 48 -29.66 -3.43 -11.78
N ILE A 49 -28.35 -3.37 -12.09
CA ILE A 49 -27.58 -2.12 -12.07
C ILE A 49 -28.10 -1.16 -13.14
N ASP A 50 -28.29 -1.64 -14.36
CA ASP A 50 -28.77 -0.83 -15.47
C ASP A 50 -30.18 -0.29 -15.20
N TYR A 51 -31.05 -1.09 -14.59
CA TYR A 51 -32.40 -0.67 -14.20
C TYR A 51 -32.36 0.48 -13.18
N ARG A 52 -31.58 0.35 -12.09
CA ARG A 52 -31.50 1.42 -11.07
C ARG A 52 -30.81 2.68 -11.57
N THR A 53 -29.89 2.56 -12.54
CA THR A 53 -29.27 3.71 -13.20
C THR A 53 -30.26 4.47 -14.09
N GLN A 54 -31.19 3.77 -14.75
CA GLN A 54 -32.13 4.39 -15.70
C GLN A 54 -33.44 4.84 -15.05
N ASN A 55 -33.96 4.08 -14.08
CA ASN A 55 -35.28 4.29 -13.47
C ASN A 55 -35.19 4.82 -12.04
N GLY A 56 -33.99 4.98 -11.50
CA GLY A 56 -33.74 5.33 -10.10
C GLY A 56 -33.81 4.11 -9.17
N ASN A 57 -33.59 4.36 -7.88
CA ASN A 57 -33.52 3.31 -6.86
C ASN A 57 -34.85 2.54 -6.74
N PHE A 58 -34.75 1.22 -6.50
CA PHE A 58 -35.86 0.36 -6.09
C PHE A 58 -36.41 0.84 -4.75
N GLN A 59 -37.73 1.05 -4.66
CA GLN A 59 -38.39 1.54 -3.46
C GLN A 59 -38.83 0.38 -2.54
N THR A 60 -39.21 -0.75 -3.13
CA THR A 60 -39.49 -2.01 -2.43
C THR A 60 -38.67 -3.16 -3.01
N ILE A 61 -38.47 -4.24 -2.27
CA ILE A 61 -37.74 -5.41 -2.77
C ILE A 61 -38.45 -6.06 -3.97
N GLU A 62 -39.78 -5.91 -4.05
CA GLU A 62 -40.62 -6.41 -5.14
C GLU A 62 -40.37 -5.67 -6.46
N ASP A 63 -39.90 -4.41 -6.41
CA ASP A 63 -39.60 -3.62 -7.61
C ASP A 63 -38.51 -4.27 -8.49
N ILE A 64 -37.71 -5.16 -7.92
CA ILE A 64 -36.70 -5.94 -8.65
C ILE A 64 -37.32 -6.82 -9.75
N LYS A 65 -38.62 -7.14 -9.66
CA LYS A 65 -39.36 -7.90 -10.69
C LYS A 65 -39.57 -7.12 -11.99
N ASN A 66 -39.39 -5.80 -11.96
CA ASN A 66 -39.43 -4.96 -13.15
C ASN A 66 -38.13 -5.05 -13.97
N VAL A 67 -37.09 -5.70 -13.43
CA VAL A 67 -35.83 -5.96 -14.14
C VAL A 67 -35.99 -7.11 -15.11
N SER A 68 -35.55 -6.90 -16.36
CA SER A 68 -35.59 -7.92 -17.41
C SER A 68 -34.85 -9.21 -16.97
N GLY A 69 -35.56 -10.34 -17.00
CA GLY A 69 -35.03 -11.65 -16.60
C GLY A 69 -35.19 -12.01 -15.11
N ILE A 70 -35.83 -11.16 -14.30
CA ILE A 70 -36.18 -11.45 -12.90
C ILE A 70 -37.70 -11.62 -12.79
N GLY A 71 -38.16 -12.87 -12.90
CA GLY A 71 -39.57 -13.23 -12.70
C GLY A 71 -39.85 -13.72 -11.27
N GLU A 72 -41.12 -14.09 -11.01
CA GLU A 72 -41.61 -14.57 -9.71
C GLU A 72 -40.74 -15.67 -9.07
N VAL A 73 -40.26 -16.61 -9.89
CA VAL A 73 -39.42 -17.72 -9.43
C VAL A 73 -38.06 -17.24 -8.95
N THR A 74 -37.44 -16.30 -9.67
CA THR A 74 -36.13 -15.74 -9.27
C THR A 74 -36.29 -14.86 -8.03
N PHE A 75 -37.33 -14.03 -7.97
CA PHE A 75 -37.63 -13.20 -6.81
C PHE A 75 -37.84 -14.03 -5.54
N ASN A 76 -38.65 -15.10 -5.59
CA ASN A 76 -38.90 -15.94 -4.42
C ASN A 76 -37.64 -16.63 -3.86
N ASN A 77 -36.62 -16.86 -4.70
CA ASN A 77 -35.35 -17.46 -4.27
C ASN A 77 -34.40 -16.45 -3.61
N ILE A 78 -34.61 -15.15 -3.82
CA ILE A 78 -33.68 -14.10 -3.35
C ILE A 78 -34.30 -13.13 -2.37
N LYS A 79 -35.64 -13.08 -2.24
CA LYS A 79 -36.37 -12.08 -1.44
C LYS A 79 -35.90 -11.98 0.01
N ASP A 80 -35.50 -13.09 0.62
CA ASP A 80 -35.04 -13.15 2.01
C ASP A 80 -33.55 -12.75 2.15
N HIS A 81 -32.84 -12.66 1.02
CA HIS A 81 -31.42 -12.30 0.94
C HIS A 81 -31.20 -10.91 0.30
N ILE A 82 -32.26 -10.13 0.05
CA ILE A 82 -32.16 -8.79 -0.53
C ILE A 82 -32.85 -7.73 0.33
N THR A 83 -32.36 -6.49 0.24
CA THR A 83 -32.98 -5.33 0.89
C THR A 83 -32.93 -4.10 -0.03
N VAL A 84 -33.92 -3.22 0.08
CA VAL A 84 -33.90 -1.90 -0.56
C VAL A 84 -33.63 -0.78 0.42
N SER A 85 -33.82 -1.05 1.72
CA SER A 85 -33.69 -0.09 2.79
C SER A 85 -32.23 -0.03 3.24
N SER A 86 -31.65 1.16 3.27
CA SER A 86 -30.63 1.50 4.25
C SER A 86 -31.29 1.48 5.62
N ASN A 87 -31.50 0.29 6.19
CA ASN A 87 -31.86 0.01 7.58
C ASN A 87 -32.55 1.18 8.29
N THR A 88 -33.80 1.40 7.92
CA THR A 88 -34.83 1.78 8.89
C THR A 88 -35.78 0.60 8.93
N GLU A 89 -35.79 -0.05 10.08
CA GLU A 89 -36.58 -1.24 10.38
C GLU A 89 -38.04 -0.82 10.64
N THR A 90 -38.93 -1.64 10.09
CA THR A 90 -40.39 -1.55 9.95
C THR A 90 -41.17 -1.58 11.27
N GLU A 91 -42.28 -0.82 11.39
CA GLU A 91 -43.63 -1.33 11.73
C GLU A 91 -44.76 -0.27 11.54
N PRO A 92 -46.07 -0.62 11.50
CA PRO A 92 -46.96 -0.51 10.34
C PRO A 92 -48.18 0.44 10.61
N PRO A 93 -49.22 0.54 9.74
CA PRO A 93 -50.06 1.73 9.60
C PRO A 93 -51.29 1.75 10.55
N PRO A 94 -51.88 2.93 10.80
CA PRO A 94 -53.30 3.02 11.09
C PRO A 94 -54.05 3.79 10.00
N GLU A 95 -55.00 3.09 9.37
CA GLU A 95 -56.19 3.68 8.75
C GLU A 95 -57.02 4.46 9.77
N THR A 96 -57.40 5.67 9.35
CA THR A 96 -58.69 6.39 9.52
C THR A 96 -59.36 6.62 10.88
N SER A 97 -59.74 7.91 11.08
CA SER A 97 -60.76 8.50 11.98
C SER A 97 -60.23 8.88 13.39
N GLU A 98 -60.36 10.10 13.93
CA GLU A 98 -61.30 11.22 13.74
C GLU A 98 -60.68 12.59 14.10
N THR A 99 -61.31 13.64 13.56
CA THR A 99 -61.19 15.08 13.82
C THR A 99 -61.28 15.49 15.31
N SER A 100 -60.38 16.39 15.77
CA SER A 100 -60.79 17.64 16.47
C SER A 100 -59.63 18.59 16.77
N SER A 101 -59.86 19.83 16.32
CA SER A 101 -59.21 21.09 16.66
C SER A 101 -58.79 21.23 18.13
N ASN A 102 -57.58 21.75 18.39
CA ASN A 102 -57.45 23.03 19.11
C ASN A 102 -56.03 23.61 19.05
N ASN A 103 -56.00 24.90 18.73
CA ASN A 103 -54.83 25.74 18.50
C ASN A 103 -53.98 25.94 19.76
N THR A 104 -52.69 25.67 19.65
CA THR A 104 -51.62 26.37 20.37
C THR A 104 -50.39 26.39 19.45
N PRO A 105 -49.71 27.53 19.23
CA PRO A 105 -48.55 27.58 18.35
C PRO A 105 -47.48 26.60 18.84
N PRO A 106 -46.91 25.73 18.00
CA PRO A 106 -45.87 24.84 18.46
C PRO A 106 -44.67 25.69 18.88
N GLN A 107 -44.35 25.65 20.17
CA GLN A 107 -43.00 25.91 20.64
C GLN A 107 -42.07 25.03 19.80
N ASN A 108 -41.08 25.66 19.18
CA ASN A 108 -40.06 24.98 18.41
C ASN A 108 -39.31 24.02 19.33
N ILE A 109 -39.79 22.78 19.43
CA ILE A 109 -39.02 21.68 20.01
C ILE A 109 -37.92 21.43 18.99
N GLN A 110 -36.76 22.08 19.19
CA GLN A 110 -35.53 21.54 18.63
C GLN A 110 -35.38 20.15 19.23
N VAL A 111 -35.77 19.15 18.44
CA VAL A 111 -35.40 17.77 18.71
C VAL A 111 -33.89 17.76 18.55
N ASP A 112 -33.18 17.91 19.68
CA ASP A 112 -31.78 17.53 19.77
C ASP A 112 -31.74 16.03 19.50
N THR A 113 -31.67 15.67 18.20
CA THR A 113 -31.44 14.30 17.77
C THR A 113 -30.00 14.01 18.14
N LYS A 114 -29.82 13.68 19.41
CA LYS A 114 -28.54 13.40 20.01
C LYS A 114 -27.89 12.29 19.19
N LYS A 115 -26.87 12.64 18.42
CA LYS A 115 -26.12 11.74 17.54
C LYS A 115 -24.70 11.66 18.07
N ILE A 116 -24.09 10.49 17.97
CA ILE A 116 -22.64 10.39 18.16
C ILE A 116 -21.95 11.22 17.07
N SER A 117 -20.70 11.61 17.29
CA SER A 117 -19.89 12.31 16.29
C SER A 117 -18.57 11.59 16.06
N ALA A 118 -18.03 11.78 14.86
CA ALA A 118 -16.70 11.35 14.47
C ALA A 118 -15.92 12.57 13.99
N THR A 119 -14.61 12.57 14.14
CA THR A 119 -13.72 13.54 13.52
C THR A 119 -12.51 12.84 12.92
N ALA A 120 -12.27 13.13 11.64
CA ALA A 120 -11.12 12.68 10.87
C ALA A 120 -9.91 13.63 10.98
N GLY A 121 -10.02 14.67 11.80
CA GLY A 121 -9.11 15.81 11.83
C GLY A 121 -9.50 16.89 10.81
N GLY A 122 -8.52 17.67 10.36
CA GLY A 122 -8.73 18.72 9.36
C GLY A 122 -8.22 18.36 7.96
N ASP A 123 -8.67 19.15 6.99
CA ASP A 123 -8.07 19.24 5.66
C ASP A 123 -6.58 19.54 5.78
N ARG A 124 -5.77 18.90 4.94
CA ARG A 124 -4.30 19.00 5.03
C ARG A 124 -3.61 18.70 3.72
N THR A 125 -2.36 19.13 3.63
CA THR A 125 -1.44 18.78 2.55
C THR A 125 -0.39 17.80 3.06
N VAL A 126 -0.08 16.77 2.28
CA VAL A 126 0.94 15.76 2.60
C VAL A 126 1.81 15.48 1.37
N PHE A 127 2.97 14.87 1.56
CA PHE A 127 3.85 14.52 0.44
C PHE A 127 3.61 13.09 -0.06
N ALA A 128 3.59 12.93 -1.38
CA ALA A 128 3.55 11.60 -1.98
C ALA A 128 4.75 10.77 -1.50
N GLY A 129 4.50 9.53 -1.03
CA GLY A 129 5.50 8.62 -0.48
C GLY A 129 5.82 8.82 1.01
N ALA A 130 5.50 9.98 1.59
CA ALA A 130 5.73 10.25 3.00
C ALA A 130 4.62 9.68 3.88
N ASP A 131 5.00 9.14 5.03
CA ASP A 131 4.05 8.73 6.08
C ASP A 131 3.37 9.97 6.67
N ALA A 132 2.05 9.98 6.64
CA ALA A 132 1.21 10.94 7.33
C ALA A 132 0.46 10.26 8.47
N LEU A 133 0.38 10.94 9.62
CA LEU A 133 -0.37 10.46 10.78
C LEU A 133 -1.86 10.73 10.58
N PHE A 134 -2.67 9.67 10.65
CA PHE A 134 -4.12 9.74 10.72
C PHE A 134 -4.56 9.36 12.12
N GLU A 135 -5.38 10.22 12.72
CA GLU A 135 -5.97 10.02 14.03
C GLU A 135 -7.45 10.38 13.95
N GLY A 136 -8.28 9.46 14.39
CA GLY A 136 -9.73 9.60 14.46
C GLY A 136 -10.15 9.76 15.92
N SER A 137 -11.13 10.61 16.15
CA SER A 137 -11.80 10.67 17.45
C SER A 137 -13.30 10.52 17.28
N ALA A 138 -13.95 9.99 18.30
CA ALA A 138 -15.39 9.81 18.31
C ALA A 138 -15.96 10.16 19.67
N PHE A 139 -17.12 10.80 19.65
CA PHE A 139 -17.77 11.28 20.86
C PHE A 139 -19.21 10.77 20.92
N GLY A 140 -19.60 10.37 22.12
CA GLY A 140 -20.92 9.87 22.45
C GLY A 140 -21.96 10.98 22.44
N LEU A 141 -23.15 10.63 22.91
CA LEU A 141 -24.31 11.49 22.83
C LEU A 141 -24.11 12.79 23.62
N LYS A 142 -23.38 12.77 24.74
CA LYS A 142 -23.12 13.95 25.57
C LYS A 142 -21.76 14.59 25.28
N GLY A 143 -21.08 14.20 24.20
CA GLY A 143 -19.74 14.68 23.86
C GLY A 143 -18.60 13.97 24.60
N GLU A 144 -18.88 12.89 25.34
CA GLU A 144 -17.88 12.05 25.99
C GLU A 144 -17.09 11.21 24.97
N PRO A 145 -15.77 10.97 25.14
CA PRO A 145 -15.04 10.08 24.24
C PRO A 145 -15.62 8.66 24.18
N LEU A 146 -15.68 8.08 22.98
CA LEU A 146 -16.08 6.68 22.77
C LEU A 146 -14.86 5.76 22.76
N GLU A 147 -14.65 5.04 23.86
CA GLU A 147 -13.50 4.15 24.04
C GLU A 147 -13.56 2.88 23.17
N ASN A 148 -14.75 2.28 23.03
CA ASN A 148 -14.95 1.00 22.32
C ASN A 148 -15.54 1.19 20.92
N ALA A 149 -15.26 2.34 20.30
CA ALA A 149 -15.67 2.62 18.94
C ALA A 149 -14.76 1.89 17.93
N ARG A 150 -15.35 1.38 16.85
CA ARG A 150 -14.64 0.87 15.67
C ARG A 150 -14.40 2.01 14.70
N TYR A 151 -13.18 2.14 14.20
CA TYR A 151 -12.75 3.22 13.29
C TYR A 151 -12.32 2.62 11.94
N ILE A 152 -13.04 2.96 10.88
CA ILE A 152 -12.76 2.50 9.52
C ILE A 152 -12.44 3.72 8.66
N TRP A 153 -11.34 3.66 7.93
CA TRP A 153 -10.88 4.72 7.05
C TRP A 153 -10.89 4.26 5.60
N THR A 154 -11.32 5.14 4.70
CA THR A 154 -11.14 4.99 3.24
C THR A 154 -10.41 6.21 2.70
N PHE A 155 -9.50 6.01 1.74
CA PHE A 155 -8.55 7.06 1.32
C PHE A 155 -8.82 7.64 -0.06
N GLY A 156 -9.93 7.24 -0.71
CA GLY A 156 -10.27 7.70 -2.06
C GLY A 156 -9.37 7.14 -3.17
N ASN A 157 -8.36 6.33 -2.83
CA ASN A 157 -7.46 5.65 -3.78
C ASN A 157 -7.73 4.14 -3.90
N GLY A 158 -8.84 3.66 -3.30
CA GLY A 158 -9.19 2.25 -3.19
C GLY A 158 -8.72 1.56 -1.90
N ASP A 159 -7.85 2.20 -1.11
CA ASP A 159 -7.39 1.62 0.15
C ASP A 159 -8.40 1.79 1.29
N ARG A 160 -8.36 0.83 2.21
CA ARG A 160 -9.11 0.83 3.47
C ARG A 160 -8.18 0.49 4.63
N ARG A 161 -8.37 1.16 5.77
CA ARG A 161 -7.65 0.87 7.02
C ARG A 161 -8.62 0.83 8.20
N GLU A 162 -8.23 0.14 9.25
CA GLU A 162 -8.95 0.10 10.52
C GLU A 162 -7.99 0.53 11.64
N GLY A 163 -8.50 1.33 12.57
CA GLY A 163 -7.74 1.80 13.72
C GLY A 163 -8.00 3.27 14.05
N LYS A 164 -7.82 3.61 15.32
CA LYS A 164 -7.95 4.97 15.83
C LYS A 164 -6.80 5.87 15.35
N THR A 165 -5.57 5.34 15.37
CA THR A 165 -4.36 6.10 15.02
C THR A 165 -3.38 5.22 14.24
N PHE A 166 -2.87 5.70 13.11
CA PHE A 166 -1.85 5.00 12.32
C PHE A 166 -1.15 5.94 11.32
N PHE A 167 -0.01 5.49 10.79
CA PHE A 167 0.63 6.12 9.64
C PHE A 167 0.12 5.53 8.32
N TYR A 168 -0.03 6.40 7.33
CA TYR A 168 -0.45 6.07 5.98
C TYR A 168 0.27 6.99 4.98
N ASN A 169 0.71 6.45 3.85
CA ASN A 169 1.38 7.21 2.80
C ASN A 169 0.61 7.09 1.48
N PHE A 170 0.49 8.20 0.76
CA PHE A 170 -0.11 8.22 -0.57
C PHE A 170 0.99 8.00 -1.62
N PRO A 171 0.91 6.98 -2.49
CA PRO A 171 1.97 6.73 -3.46
C PRO A 171 2.02 7.75 -4.61
N PHE A 172 0.90 8.40 -4.91
CA PHE A 172 0.77 9.31 -6.05
C PHE A 172 0.24 10.68 -5.61
N PRO A 173 0.70 11.77 -6.24
CA PRO A 173 0.11 13.09 -6.06
C PRO A 173 -1.35 13.15 -6.53
N GLY A 174 -2.13 14.04 -5.93
CA GLY A 174 -3.53 14.25 -6.25
C GLY A 174 -4.35 14.77 -5.08
N THR A 175 -5.62 15.05 -5.31
CA THR A 175 -6.56 15.40 -4.23
C THR A 175 -7.39 14.18 -3.87
N TYR A 176 -7.32 13.78 -2.60
CA TYR A 176 -8.03 12.62 -2.06
C TYR A 176 -9.09 13.07 -1.07
N VAL A 177 -10.25 12.43 -1.12
CA VAL A 177 -11.27 12.52 -0.06
C VAL A 177 -11.07 11.33 0.85
N VAL A 178 -10.63 11.60 2.08
CA VAL A 178 -10.47 10.58 3.12
C VAL A 178 -11.71 10.60 3.99
N VAL A 179 -12.32 9.44 4.19
CA VAL A 179 -13.53 9.29 5.01
C VAL A 179 -13.22 8.40 6.20
N LEU A 180 -13.56 8.88 7.39
CA LEU A 180 -13.61 8.10 8.62
C LEU A 180 -15.06 7.71 8.89
N ASP A 181 -15.31 6.42 9.04
CA ASP A 181 -16.55 5.85 9.56
C ASP A 181 -16.29 5.29 10.96
N VAL A 182 -17.11 5.72 11.92
CA VAL A 182 -17.07 5.24 13.29
C VAL A 182 -18.37 4.53 13.65
N ALA A 183 -18.26 3.38 14.33
CA ALA A 183 -19.40 2.64 14.86
C ALA A 183 -19.19 2.24 16.33
N SER A 184 -20.21 2.44 17.17
CA SER A 184 -20.23 2.00 18.58
C SER A 184 -21.18 0.80 18.81
N GLY A 185 -21.42 0.01 17.77
CA GLY A 185 -22.41 -1.08 17.74
C GLY A 185 -23.85 -0.60 17.53
N LYS A 186 -24.31 0.38 18.31
CA LYS A 186 -25.68 0.94 18.22
C LYS A 186 -25.78 2.18 17.33
N TYR A 187 -24.72 2.97 17.25
CA TYR A 187 -24.70 4.23 16.51
C TYR A 187 -23.50 4.29 15.58
N SER A 188 -23.65 5.03 14.49
CA SER A 188 -22.56 5.37 13.58
C SER A 188 -22.51 6.88 13.32
N ALA A 189 -21.29 7.35 13.06
CA ALA A 189 -21.03 8.68 12.55
C ALA A 189 -19.85 8.62 11.59
N SER A 190 -19.83 9.56 10.65
CA SER A 190 -18.76 9.66 9.67
C SER A 190 -18.30 11.09 9.57
N ASP A 191 -17.02 11.25 9.25
CA ASP A 191 -16.42 12.53 8.92
C ASP A 191 -15.56 12.37 7.66
N ARG A 192 -15.38 13.46 6.93
CA ARG A 192 -14.56 13.46 5.71
C ARG A 192 -13.61 14.65 5.71
N ILE A 193 -12.41 14.42 5.23
CA ILE A 193 -11.40 15.47 5.02
C ILE A 193 -10.86 15.40 3.60
N LYS A 194 -10.43 16.54 3.09
CA LYS A 194 -9.67 16.65 1.85
C LYS A 194 -8.18 16.59 2.18
N VAL A 195 -7.49 15.66 1.53
CA VAL A 195 -6.04 15.52 1.62
C VAL A 195 -5.43 15.85 0.26
N GLU A 196 -4.68 16.94 0.20
CA GLU A 196 -3.92 17.30 -1.00
C GLU A 196 -2.54 16.66 -0.93
N VAL A 197 -2.26 15.75 -1.84
CA VAL A 197 -0.99 15.04 -1.92
C VAL A 197 -0.14 15.70 -2.99
N VAL A 198 0.95 16.33 -2.56
CA VAL A 198 1.87 17.03 -3.46
C VAL A 198 3.15 16.21 -3.66
N PRO A 199 3.81 16.30 -4.83
CA PRO A 199 5.12 15.68 -5.01
C PRO A 199 6.16 16.42 -4.15
N ALA A 200 7.00 15.70 -3.42
CA ALA A 200 8.16 16.29 -2.76
C ALA A 200 9.28 16.51 -3.78
N LYS A 201 9.38 17.72 -4.35
CA LYS A 201 10.45 18.08 -5.29
C LYS A 201 11.71 18.50 -4.51
N ILE A 202 12.26 17.60 -3.71
CA ILE A 202 13.47 17.85 -2.93
C ILE A 202 14.71 17.28 -3.62
N THR A 203 15.85 17.93 -3.43
CA THR A 203 17.14 17.43 -3.93
C THR A 203 18.27 17.71 -2.94
N ILE A 204 19.38 17.00 -3.13
CA ILE A 204 20.64 17.27 -2.45
C ILE A 204 21.39 18.32 -3.29
N GLY A 205 21.52 19.52 -2.74
CA GLY A 205 22.26 20.64 -3.30
C GLY A 205 23.76 20.40 -3.16
N GLU A 206 24.47 21.25 -2.45
CA GLU A 206 25.88 21.06 -2.11
C GLU A 206 26.10 20.03 -0.99
N VAL A 207 27.21 19.28 -1.06
CA VAL A 207 27.69 18.41 0.03
C VAL A 207 29.15 18.74 0.28
N THR A 208 29.43 19.19 1.51
CA THR A 208 30.78 19.56 1.97
C THR A 208 31.12 18.79 3.24
N THR A 209 32.33 19.02 3.77
CA THR A 209 32.70 18.53 5.11
C THR A 209 31.89 19.19 6.22
N ASP A 210 31.38 20.40 6.00
CA ASP A 210 30.75 21.21 7.05
C ASP A 210 29.23 21.09 7.06
N PHE A 211 28.61 20.89 5.88
CA PHE A 211 27.17 20.80 5.74
C PHE A 211 26.71 19.98 4.53
N ILE A 212 25.45 19.57 4.59
CA ILE A 212 24.66 19.06 3.46
C ILE A 212 23.57 20.10 3.18
N GLU A 213 23.46 20.56 1.94
CA GLU A 213 22.39 21.46 1.51
C GLU A 213 21.23 20.65 0.94
N ILE A 214 20.03 20.97 1.40
CA ILE A 214 18.77 20.39 0.92
C ILE A 214 17.99 21.51 0.25
N GLN A 215 17.62 21.29 -1.00
CA GLN A 215 16.87 22.24 -1.81
C GLN A 215 15.43 21.76 -1.96
N ASN A 216 14.47 22.63 -1.67
CA ASN A 216 13.06 22.43 -1.97
C ASN A 216 12.71 23.16 -3.28
N TYR A 217 12.38 22.41 -4.34
CA TYR A 217 11.88 22.94 -5.61
C TYR A 217 10.35 22.88 -5.73
N SER A 218 9.65 22.58 -4.63
CA SER A 218 8.19 22.54 -4.60
C SER A 218 7.65 23.96 -4.48
N ASP A 219 6.41 24.15 -4.95
CA ASP A 219 5.70 25.42 -4.89
C ASP A 219 5.07 25.68 -3.50
N VAL A 220 5.32 24.76 -2.55
CA VAL A 220 4.88 24.81 -1.15
C VAL A 220 6.07 24.53 -0.22
N GLU A 221 5.96 24.98 1.02
CA GLU A 221 6.92 24.61 2.06
C GLU A 221 6.83 23.12 2.40
N ILE A 222 7.94 22.55 2.86
CA ILE A 222 8.07 21.14 3.24
C ILE A 222 8.48 21.06 4.70
N ASP A 223 7.69 20.37 5.51
CA ASP A 223 8.14 19.91 6.82
C ASP A 223 8.87 18.56 6.69
N LEU A 224 10.17 18.59 6.93
CA LEU A 224 11.05 17.41 6.96
C LEU A 224 10.98 16.67 8.31
N GLY A 225 10.07 17.03 9.20
CA GLY A 225 9.89 16.40 10.51
C GLY A 225 9.87 14.88 10.45
N GLY A 226 10.81 14.24 11.15
CA GLY A 226 10.93 12.78 11.18
C GLY A 226 11.55 12.14 9.94
N TRP A 227 11.81 12.87 8.86
CA TRP A 227 12.59 12.38 7.71
C TRP A 227 14.04 12.15 8.15
N MET A 228 14.82 11.46 7.31
CA MET A 228 16.20 11.14 7.64
C MET A 228 17.17 11.51 6.52
N ILE A 229 18.36 11.97 6.90
CA ILE A 229 19.53 11.93 6.04
C ILE A 229 20.29 10.66 6.40
N LEU A 230 20.57 9.83 5.39
CA LEU A 230 21.55 8.77 5.47
C LEU A 230 22.83 9.26 4.77
N ALA A 231 23.92 9.42 5.53
CA ALA A 231 25.24 9.70 4.97
C ALA A 231 26.20 8.55 5.34
N ASN A 232 26.70 7.83 4.33
CA ASN A 232 27.42 6.57 4.50
C ASN A 232 26.55 5.52 5.23
N THR A 233 26.79 5.34 6.53
CA THR A 233 26.04 4.43 7.42
C THR A 233 25.41 5.15 8.61
N VAL A 234 25.54 6.47 8.68
CA VAL A 234 25.03 7.28 9.79
C VAL A 234 23.70 7.90 9.38
N TYR A 235 22.71 7.75 10.24
CA TYR A 235 21.40 8.36 10.09
C TYR A 235 21.31 9.60 10.98
N PHE A 236 20.80 10.68 10.41
CA PHE A 236 20.29 11.81 11.17
C PHE A 236 18.79 11.94 10.91
N ARG A 237 17.98 11.91 11.97
CA ARG A 237 16.54 12.15 11.88
C ARG A 237 16.25 13.61 12.19
N PHE A 238 15.52 14.28 11.30
CA PHE A 238 15.08 15.64 11.53
C PHE A 238 14.15 15.73 12.74
N PRO A 239 14.34 16.72 13.63
CA PRO A 239 13.35 17.07 14.64
C PRO A 239 12.00 17.41 14.00
N GLN A 240 10.93 17.31 14.79
CA GLN A 240 9.61 17.76 14.35
C GLN A 240 9.64 19.26 13.99
N ASN A 241 8.79 19.69 13.06
CA ASN A 241 8.70 21.09 12.58
C ASN A 241 10.00 21.60 11.94
N THR A 242 10.67 20.78 11.14
CA THR A 242 11.85 21.19 10.37
C THR A 242 11.39 21.66 9.00
N ILE A 243 11.09 22.96 8.87
CA ILE A 243 10.46 23.52 7.66
C ILE A 243 11.50 24.05 6.68
N VAL A 244 11.35 23.70 5.40
CA VAL A 244 12.06 24.29 4.27
C VAL A 244 11.04 25.01 3.39
N LEU A 245 11.20 26.32 3.24
CA LEU A 245 10.28 27.15 2.47
C LEU A 245 10.25 26.74 0.98
N ALA A 246 9.16 27.09 0.30
CA ALA A 246 9.01 26.87 -1.14
C ALA A 246 10.15 27.54 -1.91
N GLN A 247 10.74 26.82 -2.88
CA GLN A 247 11.85 27.31 -3.72
C GLN A 247 13.13 27.73 -2.97
N GLU A 248 13.28 27.37 -1.69
CA GLU A 248 14.42 27.72 -0.86
C GLU A 248 15.33 26.51 -0.55
N ALA A 249 16.53 26.80 -0.05
CA ALA A 249 17.49 25.80 0.40
C ALA A 249 17.80 25.96 1.89
N VAL A 250 18.12 24.85 2.54
CA VAL A 250 18.62 24.82 3.92
C VAL A 250 19.93 24.05 4.00
N ARG A 251 20.86 24.54 4.83
CA ARG A 251 22.13 23.84 5.11
C ARG A 251 22.07 23.16 6.45
N ILE A 252 22.30 21.86 6.44
CA ILE A 252 22.30 21.01 7.62
C ILE A 252 23.74 20.78 8.06
N SER A 253 24.11 21.28 9.24
CA SER A 253 25.48 21.21 9.75
C SER A 253 25.89 19.79 10.12
N ASN A 254 26.94 19.30 9.48
CA ASN A 254 27.55 17.99 9.74
C ASN A 254 28.07 17.88 11.18
N LEU A 255 28.63 18.96 11.74
CA LEU A 255 29.08 19.02 13.13
C LEU A 255 27.93 18.79 14.13
N ARG A 256 26.72 19.28 13.83
CA ARG A 256 25.56 19.12 14.71
C ARG A 256 24.86 17.78 14.54
N THR A 257 24.87 17.24 13.33
CA THR A 257 24.20 15.98 13.00
C THR A 257 25.09 14.76 13.20
N GLY A 258 26.41 14.94 13.29
CA GLY A 258 27.39 13.84 13.34
C GLY A 258 27.57 13.14 11.98
N LEU A 259 27.06 13.72 10.90
CA LEU A 259 27.23 13.20 9.55
C LEU A 259 28.62 13.59 9.02
N SER A 260 29.23 12.70 8.24
CA SER A 260 30.55 12.93 7.62
C SER A 260 30.59 12.42 6.18
N PRO A 261 29.76 12.96 5.27
CA PRO A 261 29.80 12.56 3.86
C PRO A 261 31.13 12.97 3.21
N THR A 262 31.61 12.17 2.27
CA THR A 262 32.78 12.54 1.45
C THR A 262 32.37 13.00 0.04
N SER A 263 31.17 12.62 -0.41
CA SER A 263 30.60 13.05 -1.69
C SER A 263 29.06 13.05 -1.65
N LYS A 264 28.43 13.60 -2.70
CA LYS A 264 26.96 13.54 -2.86
C LYS A 264 26.42 12.10 -2.98
N LYS A 265 27.22 11.16 -3.49
CA LYS A 265 26.82 9.76 -3.68
C LYS A 265 26.55 9.04 -2.36
N ASP A 266 27.18 9.52 -1.31
CA ASP A 266 27.09 8.92 0.02
C ASP A 266 25.84 9.38 0.77
N VAL A 267 25.12 10.36 0.22
CA VAL A 267 23.98 11.01 0.86
C VAL A 267 22.68 10.57 0.20
N SER A 268 21.72 10.17 1.02
CA SER A 268 20.34 9.93 0.62
C SER A 268 19.39 10.60 1.61
N ILE A 269 18.27 11.10 1.11
CA ILE A 269 17.17 11.58 1.96
C ILE A 269 16.11 10.49 1.97
N LEU A 270 15.65 10.12 3.15
CA LEU A 270 14.68 9.05 3.36
C LEU A 270 13.43 9.64 4.01
N TYR A 271 12.27 9.11 3.63
CA TYR A 271 11.01 9.33 4.33
C TYR A 271 11.09 8.79 5.77
N PRO A 272 10.16 9.17 6.66
CA PRO A 272 10.14 8.66 8.04
C PRO A 272 10.10 7.13 8.16
N ASN A 273 9.47 6.46 7.17
CA ASN A 273 9.41 5.00 7.03
C ASN A 273 10.71 4.34 6.52
N GLY A 274 11.75 5.13 6.22
CA GLY A 274 13.05 4.64 5.73
C GLY A 274 13.12 4.38 4.23
N THR A 275 12.02 4.56 3.49
CA THR A 275 12.09 4.47 2.03
C THR A 275 12.82 5.68 1.45
N PRO A 276 13.63 5.52 0.39
CA PRO A 276 14.32 6.65 -0.20
C PRO A 276 13.36 7.68 -0.82
N ALA A 277 13.49 8.93 -0.39
CA ALA A 277 12.84 10.08 -1.01
C ALA A 277 13.73 10.71 -2.08
N VAL A 278 15.04 10.79 -1.81
CA VAL A 278 16.07 11.24 -2.76
C VAL A 278 17.26 10.31 -2.64
N VAL A 279 17.67 9.74 -3.77
CA VAL A 279 18.94 9.05 -3.93
C VAL A 279 19.73 9.84 -4.97
N TYR A 280 21.00 10.15 -4.68
CA TYR A 280 21.86 10.70 -5.71
C TYR A 280 22.19 9.62 -6.74
N GLU A 281 21.74 9.79 -7.98
CA GLU A 281 22.11 8.95 -9.11
C GLU A 281 23.10 9.71 -9.99
N GLU A 282 24.21 9.06 -10.37
CA GLU A 282 25.14 9.65 -11.34
C GLU A 282 24.52 9.63 -12.74
N PRO A 283 24.65 10.72 -13.51
CA PRO A 283 24.27 10.69 -14.91
C PRO A 283 25.12 9.66 -15.64
N LEU A 284 24.47 8.66 -16.24
CA LEU A 284 25.14 7.67 -17.07
C LEU A 284 25.70 8.37 -18.31
N ILE A 285 27.02 8.56 -18.36
CA ILE A 285 27.70 9.06 -19.57
C ILE A 285 27.66 7.92 -20.61
N VAL A 286 26.66 7.95 -21.49
CA VAL A 286 26.61 7.03 -22.63
C VAL A 286 27.56 7.53 -23.72
N ASN A 287 28.81 7.07 -23.68
CA ASN A 287 29.78 7.27 -24.76
C ASN A 287 29.37 6.47 -26.00
N ARG A 288 28.43 6.98 -26.79
CA ARG A 288 28.19 6.49 -28.16
C ARG A 288 29.31 7.03 -29.05
N LYS A 289 30.28 6.17 -29.39
CA LYS A 289 31.24 6.41 -30.48
C LYS A 289 30.42 6.64 -31.77
N PRO A 290 30.69 7.70 -32.57
CA PRO A 290 29.92 7.96 -33.78
C PRO A 290 30.11 6.79 -34.76
N ILE A 291 28.99 6.22 -35.21
CA ILE A 291 28.96 5.22 -36.27
C ILE A 291 29.23 5.95 -37.58
N THR A 292 30.36 5.66 -38.21
CA THR A 292 30.61 6.07 -39.60
C THR A 292 29.61 5.37 -40.50
N THR A 293 28.64 6.11 -41.03
CA THR A 293 27.67 5.62 -42.02
C THR A 293 28.41 5.24 -43.30
N GLN A 294 28.56 3.95 -43.58
CA GLN A 294 28.88 3.48 -44.93
C GLN A 294 27.59 3.49 -45.76
N SER A 295 27.68 4.17 -46.91
CA SER A 295 26.61 4.36 -47.88
C SER A 295 26.00 3.02 -48.34
N ALA A 296 24.68 2.93 -48.26
CA ALA A 296 23.90 1.82 -48.79
C ALA A 296 23.93 1.81 -50.32
N THR A 297 24.35 0.68 -50.92
CA THR A 297 24.00 0.32 -52.29
C THR A 297 22.74 -0.54 -52.29
N SER A 298 21.77 -0.14 -53.12
CA SER A 298 20.44 -0.72 -53.29
C SER A 298 20.43 -2.19 -53.79
N PRO A 299 19.32 -2.92 -53.61
CA PRO A 299 19.24 -4.37 -53.80
C PRO A 299 18.82 -4.77 -55.22
N SER A 300 19.39 -5.87 -55.74
CA SER A 300 18.92 -6.53 -56.96
C SER A 300 18.61 -8.02 -56.71
N THR A 301 17.30 -8.29 -56.71
CA THR A 301 16.58 -9.43 -57.31
C THR A 301 16.89 -10.87 -56.87
N ALA A 302 15.83 -11.48 -56.34
CA ALA A 302 15.69 -12.85 -55.84
C ALA A 302 15.83 -13.98 -56.87
N LYS A 303 16.16 -15.19 -56.38
CA LYS A 303 15.50 -16.45 -56.77
C LYS A 303 15.82 -17.65 -55.84
N ASN A 304 14.73 -18.34 -55.46
CA ASN A 304 14.52 -19.76 -55.19
C ASN A 304 15.00 -20.43 -53.87
N VAL A 305 14.03 -20.55 -52.95
CA VAL A 305 13.48 -21.76 -52.29
C VAL A 305 14.37 -23.03 -52.23
N THR A 306 14.57 -23.59 -51.02
CA THR A 306 14.13 -24.96 -50.61
C THR A 306 14.55 -25.30 -49.16
N LEU A 307 13.58 -25.83 -48.39
CA LEU A 307 13.71 -26.44 -47.06
C LEU A 307 14.38 -27.82 -47.11
N ALA A 308 15.33 -28.11 -46.22
CA ALA A 308 15.54 -29.46 -45.66
C ALA A 308 16.37 -29.41 -44.36
N SER A 309 15.96 -30.26 -43.42
CA SER A 309 16.40 -30.38 -42.02
C SER A 309 17.63 -31.31 -41.85
N PRO A 310 18.13 -31.54 -40.61
CA PRO A 310 19.55 -31.68 -40.27
C PRO A 310 20.08 -33.12 -40.31
N ASN A 311 21.41 -33.29 -40.23
CA ASN A 311 21.98 -34.57 -39.81
C ASN A 311 23.26 -34.42 -38.98
N GLN A 312 23.42 -35.38 -38.06
CA GLN A 312 24.27 -35.43 -36.88
C GLN A 312 25.69 -35.98 -37.12
N ASN A 313 26.47 -35.96 -36.02
CA ASN A 313 27.60 -36.83 -35.63
C ASN A 313 28.99 -36.40 -36.17
N THR A 314 30.11 -36.49 -35.44
CA THR A 314 30.49 -37.44 -34.37
C THR A 314 31.73 -36.95 -33.57
N VAL A 315 31.96 -37.65 -32.46
CA VAL A 315 32.92 -37.57 -31.34
C VAL A 315 34.39 -37.93 -31.66
N ALA A 316 35.35 -37.35 -30.91
CA ALA A 316 36.60 -37.93 -30.32
C ALA A 316 37.40 -36.77 -29.65
N VAL A 317 37.69 -36.68 -28.34
CA VAL A 317 38.48 -37.52 -27.38
C VAL A 317 39.89 -37.85 -27.88
N ASP A 318 40.92 -37.17 -27.35
CA ASP A 318 42.06 -37.80 -26.66
C ASP A 318 42.93 -36.77 -25.90
N THR A 319 43.91 -37.28 -25.15
CA THR A 319 44.32 -36.89 -23.80
C THR A 319 45.82 -36.51 -23.75
N THR A 320 46.24 -35.94 -22.61
CA THR A 320 47.54 -36.07 -21.92
C THR A 320 48.75 -35.14 -22.18
N ASN A 321 49.22 -34.59 -21.04
CA ASN A 321 50.59 -34.58 -20.49
C ASN A 321 51.59 -33.40 -20.68
N ASP A 322 51.80 -32.71 -19.54
CA ASP A 322 53.03 -32.67 -18.71
C ASP A 322 54.13 -31.57 -18.79
N ILE A 323 54.27 -30.88 -17.61
CA ILE A 323 55.46 -30.61 -16.74
C ILE A 323 56.52 -29.52 -17.06
N ASN A 324 56.70 -28.59 -16.09
CA ASN A 324 57.94 -28.05 -15.44
C ASN A 324 57.77 -26.54 -15.08
N ALA A 325 58.37 -25.90 -14.06
CA ALA A 325 58.93 -26.23 -12.74
C ALA A 325 59.35 -24.89 -12.06
N THR A 326 59.06 -24.76 -10.75
CA THR A 326 59.87 -24.18 -9.63
C THR A 326 60.48 -22.75 -9.67
N SER A 327 60.17 -21.93 -8.64
CA SER A 327 61.16 -21.38 -7.68
C SER A 327 60.52 -20.60 -6.51
N GLN A 328 60.93 -20.95 -5.27
CA GLN A 328 60.73 -20.22 -4.00
C GLN A 328 62.10 -19.93 -3.37
N VAL A 329 62.23 -18.83 -2.60
CA VAL A 329 63.25 -18.65 -1.55
C VAL A 329 62.65 -17.86 -0.37
N ALA A 330 63.06 -18.23 0.85
CA ALA A 330 62.47 -17.96 2.16
C ALA A 330 63.12 -16.80 2.98
N LEU A 331 62.52 -16.52 4.15
CA LEU A 331 62.88 -15.57 5.24
C LEU A 331 64.12 -16.01 6.07
N PRO A 332 64.61 -15.15 7.01
CA PRO A 332 64.47 -15.52 8.43
C PRO A 332 64.31 -14.39 9.50
N ILE A 333 63.50 -14.72 10.53
CA ILE A 333 63.73 -14.71 12.01
C ILE A 333 64.10 -13.40 12.77
N ALA A 334 63.25 -12.97 13.73
CA ALA A 334 63.48 -12.96 15.21
C ALA A 334 62.58 -11.96 15.99
N ALA A 335 61.91 -12.44 17.04
CA ALA A 335 61.43 -11.68 18.22
C ALA A 335 62.35 -12.04 19.43
N PRO A 336 62.32 -11.38 20.62
CA PRO A 336 61.23 -11.38 21.61
C PRO A 336 61.06 -9.98 22.30
N SER A 337 60.13 -9.66 23.21
CA SER A 337 59.71 -10.32 24.46
C SER A 337 58.47 -9.64 25.09
N SER A 338 57.84 -10.41 25.98
CA SER A 338 56.63 -10.21 26.80
C SER A 338 56.63 -9.02 27.78
N GLU A 339 55.43 -8.56 28.20
CA GLU A 339 54.89 -8.87 29.55
C GLU A 339 53.38 -8.58 29.73
N LYS A 340 52.69 -9.64 30.21
CA LYS A 340 51.60 -9.74 31.22
C LYS A 340 50.48 -8.67 31.31
N GLY A 341 49.27 -9.15 31.02
CA GLY A 341 48.38 -9.67 32.08
C GLY A 341 47.24 -8.78 32.56
N SER A 342 46.00 -9.10 32.16
CA SER A 342 44.93 -9.33 33.14
C SER A 342 43.83 -10.22 32.55
N THR A 343 43.34 -11.09 33.41
CA THR A 343 42.47 -12.24 33.20
C THR A 343 41.01 -11.87 33.42
N VAL A 344 40.11 -12.26 32.51
CA VAL A 344 38.70 -12.56 32.85
C VAL A 344 38.28 -13.82 32.09
N PHE A 345 37.82 -14.83 32.84
CA PHE A 345 37.46 -16.17 32.38
C PHE A 345 36.04 -16.24 31.77
N PRO A 346 35.72 -17.32 31.01
CA PRO A 346 34.69 -17.35 29.97
C PRO A 346 33.43 -18.14 30.36
N TRP A 347 32.28 -17.64 29.93
CA TRP A 347 31.10 -18.44 29.59
C TRP A 347 30.39 -17.75 28.41
N ALA A 348 29.88 -18.56 27.47
CA ALA A 348 29.10 -18.19 26.28
C ALA A 348 29.87 -17.74 25.02
N PHE A 349 30.60 -18.67 24.40
CA PHE A 349 30.50 -18.86 22.94
C PHE A 349 29.64 -20.09 22.70
N GLY A 350 28.55 -19.94 21.95
CA GLY A 350 27.76 -21.07 21.48
C GLY A 350 26.35 -20.68 21.06
N VAL A 351 26.14 -20.66 19.75
CA VAL A 351 24.85 -20.63 19.03
C VAL A 351 24.25 -19.24 18.76
N PHE A 352 24.59 -18.67 17.61
CA PHE A 352 23.57 -18.07 16.72
C PHE A 352 24.08 -18.08 15.26
N LEU A 353 24.26 -19.31 14.76
CA LEU A 353 24.17 -19.62 13.34
C LEU A 353 22.78 -20.25 13.14
N VAL A 354 22.08 -19.83 12.09
CA VAL A 354 20.67 -20.12 11.68
C VAL A 354 19.69 -18.98 12.00
N ALA A 355 19.72 -17.94 11.16
CA ALA A 355 18.54 -17.24 10.64
C ALA A 355 18.95 -16.24 9.52
N ILE A 356 19.69 -16.70 8.50
CA ILE A 356 19.95 -15.94 7.24
C ILE A 356 19.31 -16.68 6.06
N SER A 357 18.04 -17.03 6.18
CA SER A 357 17.30 -17.65 5.07
C SER A 357 15.79 -17.43 5.19
N ALA A 358 15.34 -16.17 5.27
CA ALA A 358 13.92 -15.84 5.01
C ALA A 358 13.62 -14.38 4.60
N ILE A 359 14.61 -13.54 4.27
CA ILE A 359 14.36 -12.13 3.85
C ILE A 359 14.87 -11.84 2.42
N GLY A 360 15.63 -12.75 1.80
CA GLY A 360 16.13 -12.58 0.43
C GLY A 360 15.11 -12.86 -0.69
N GLY A 361 13.96 -13.47 -0.39
CA GLY A 361 13.00 -13.92 -1.40
C GLY A 361 11.96 -12.89 -1.85
N VAL A 362 11.72 -11.83 -1.07
CA VAL A 362 10.62 -10.87 -1.36
C VAL A 362 11.13 -9.62 -2.09
N PHE A 363 12.43 -9.33 -2.05
CA PHE A 363 12.99 -8.13 -2.70
C PHE A 363 13.10 -8.26 -4.22
N PHE A 364 13.10 -9.48 -4.77
CA PHE A 364 13.30 -9.70 -6.21
C PHE A 364 12.01 -9.72 -7.05
N ILE A 365 10.82 -9.80 -6.43
CA ILE A 365 9.55 -9.88 -7.17
C ILE A 365 8.90 -8.50 -7.42
N ARG A 366 9.33 -7.43 -6.73
CA ARG A 366 8.77 -6.07 -6.93
C ARG A 366 9.51 -5.20 -7.95
N ARG A 367 10.74 -5.55 -8.35
CA ARG A 367 11.51 -4.76 -9.34
C ARG A 367 11.02 -4.94 -10.79
N LYS A 368 10.32 -6.03 -11.10
CA LYS A 368 9.95 -6.34 -12.50
C LYS A 368 8.71 -5.60 -13.03
N ARG A 369 7.85 -5.03 -12.17
CA ARG A 369 6.63 -4.31 -12.61
C ARG A 369 6.81 -2.81 -12.86
N TYR A 370 7.93 -2.21 -12.46
CA TYR A 370 8.20 -0.79 -12.74
C TYR A 370 8.75 -0.54 -14.16
N SER A 371 9.27 -1.57 -14.84
CA SER A 371 9.84 -1.45 -16.19
C SER A 371 8.81 -1.49 -17.33
N GLU A 372 7.59 -1.99 -17.08
CA GLU A 372 6.58 -2.16 -18.15
C GLU A 372 5.73 -0.90 -18.40
N TYR A 373 5.74 0.08 -17.48
CA TYR A 373 4.95 1.31 -17.65
C TYR A 373 5.63 2.39 -18.50
N GLN A 374 6.94 2.27 -18.79
CA GLN A 374 7.70 3.28 -19.55
C GLN A 374 7.93 2.91 -21.03
N LEU A 375 7.33 1.82 -21.52
CA LEU A 375 7.48 1.36 -22.92
C LEU A 375 6.15 1.28 -23.69
N LYS A 376 5.06 1.84 -23.16
CA LYS A 376 3.74 1.81 -23.82
C LYS A 376 3.17 3.19 -24.19
N GLU A 377 3.99 4.23 -24.09
CA GLU A 377 3.63 5.60 -24.49
C GLU A 377 4.48 6.15 -25.65
N ILE A 378 5.27 5.28 -26.29
CA ILE A 378 5.95 5.58 -27.56
C ILE A 378 5.78 4.37 -28.49
N GLU A 379 4.56 4.15 -28.98
CA GLU A 379 4.29 3.49 -30.25
C GLU A 379 2.91 3.90 -30.81
#